data_AF-A0AAU9G069-F1
#
_entry.id   AF-A0AAU9G069-F1
#
_cell.length_a   1.000
_cell.length_b   1.000
_cell.length_c   1.000
_cell.angle_alpha   90.00
_cell.angle_beta   90.00
_cell.angle_gamma   90.00
#
_symmetry.space_group_name_H-M   'P 1'
#
loop_
_entity.id
_entity.type
_entity.pdbx_description
1 polymer ?
#
loop_
_entity_poly.entity_id
_entity_poly.type
_entity_poly.pdbx_seq_one_letter_code
_entity_poly.pdbx_strand_id
1 'polypeptide(L)'
;MYQKQFIFSRSRRLFGRQCRFQDRNELMVSVYPSERQRLNYIQRDPAVRATQLSEQMALSIVETENVTHVHHGMYHYEGGWPRDLNILDEEQTVRHRKKVERDDSWGVQVTDMMCSMIHVAEQNNAINIFEDFFGDLQPELGQHLAQRFVARVVNVFHDLWWPPRQMNVVDWMPNNEKQFMAQFSNHYRVRATGQQLVPSDDMAWNGGDNGFYVWEVNNPVKPLLHYDCNEVVSRAKICPKDENHLAGGTWLGKVCIWNTFGSGLPLRMCPLETAHRESIKALCWVHSKSNTELYTGSLDGSIKLWDMRDLMMPVLELLLEPVPQERQKRQERHNAHGVMVLEFEYTIPVRFIIGSDMGCVFVGNRKGMTPQETLLAHYQLFAGPLRGIHRNPFFVKNFLATGDWRARVWSEEAKDGPSTMYIRKKTQVVCGAWSSGRCSLFVTGDKAGVVDFWDLLLHQRQPVYSINFGSAIRDVAFRPEGSVLAIALANGDTQIVLLDHAMRSANTKEKTLMAAVSFALFESF
;
A
#
# COMPACT_ATOMS: atom_id res chain seq x y z
N MET A 1 73.53 -9.30 -53.94
CA MET A 1 74.28 -10.07 -54.96
C MET A 1 73.32 -10.53 -56.04
N TYR A 2 73.44 -9.89 -57.20
CA TYR A 2 73.12 -10.34 -58.56
C TYR A 2 72.14 -11.51 -58.74
N GLN A 3 70.85 -11.19 -58.68
CA GLN A 3 69.75 -12.05 -59.14
C GLN A 3 69.74 -12.08 -60.67
N LYS A 4 70.18 -13.20 -61.26
CA LYS A 4 69.93 -13.47 -62.68
C LYS A 4 68.67 -14.32 -62.79
N GLN A 5 67.53 -13.64 -62.83
CA GLN A 5 66.27 -14.25 -63.23
C GLN A 5 66.24 -14.27 -64.75
N PHE A 6 66.34 -15.45 -65.34
CA PHE A 6 66.21 -15.61 -66.80
C PHE A 6 64.73 -15.65 -67.16
N ILE A 7 64.23 -14.57 -67.76
CA ILE A 7 62.88 -14.50 -68.31
C ILE A 7 62.93 -15.03 -69.73
N PHE A 8 62.39 -16.23 -69.96
CA PHE A 8 62.18 -16.76 -71.30
C PHE A 8 60.83 -16.26 -71.82
N SER A 9 60.85 -15.32 -72.76
CA SER A 9 59.64 -14.84 -73.43
C SER A 9 59.50 -15.48 -74.80
N ARG A 10 58.27 -15.93 -75.14
CA ARG A 10 57.94 -16.51 -76.45
C ARG A 10 56.72 -15.79 -77.01
N SER A 11 56.78 -15.36 -78.28
CA SER A 11 55.66 -14.63 -78.89
C SER A 11 54.39 -15.49 -78.94
N ARG A 12 53.23 -14.89 -78.60
CA ARG A 12 51.95 -15.62 -78.42
C ARG A 12 51.53 -16.46 -79.63
N ARG A 13 51.86 -16.02 -80.85
CA ARG A 13 51.60 -16.77 -82.10
C ARG A 13 52.34 -18.11 -82.21
N LEU A 14 53.36 -18.35 -81.39
CA LEU A 14 54.16 -19.57 -81.37
C LEU A 14 53.73 -20.57 -80.28
N PHE A 15 52.77 -20.20 -79.42
CA PHE A 15 52.12 -21.14 -78.51
C PHE A 15 51.20 -22.07 -79.31
N GLY A 16 51.34 -23.38 -79.09
CA GLY A 16 50.57 -24.41 -79.82
C GLY A 16 51.30 -25.06 -81.02
N ARG A 17 52.53 -24.66 -81.36
CA ARG A 17 53.34 -25.37 -82.37
C ARG A 17 54.03 -26.61 -81.80
N GLN A 18 54.07 -27.69 -82.58
CA GLN A 18 54.74 -28.95 -82.21
C GLN A 18 56.26 -28.76 -82.02
N CYS A 19 56.81 -29.25 -80.91
CA CYS A 19 58.26 -29.26 -80.66
C CYS A 19 58.89 -30.52 -81.27
N ARG A 20 60.07 -30.42 -81.90
CA ARG A 20 60.86 -31.55 -82.42
C ARG A 20 62.21 -31.57 -81.70
N PHE A 21 62.48 -32.63 -80.94
CA PHE A 21 63.72 -32.81 -80.17
C PHE A 21 64.68 -33.78 -80.89
N GLN A 22 66.01 -33.63 -80.70
CA GLN A 22 67.05 -34.57 -81.16
C GLN A 22 68.18 -34.67 -80.11
N ASP A 23 68.77 -35.86 -79.97
CA ASP A 23 69.41 -36.36 -78.75
C ASP A 23 70.95 -36.54 -78.80
N ARG A 24 71.76 -35.57 -79.24
CA ARG A 24 73.24 -35.76 -79.16
C ARG A 24 74.00 -34.49 -78.80
N ASN A 25 74.66 -34.51 -77.64
CA ASN A 25 75.89 -33.77 -77.33
C ASN A 25 76.63 -34.50 -76.18
N GLU A 26 77.71 -35.24 -76.50
CA GLU A 26 78.61 -35.90 -75.54
C GLU A 26 79.95 -35.13 -75.42
N LEU A 27 80.63 -35.24 -74.27
CA LEU A 27 81.97 -34.67 -74.02
C LEU A 27 82.87 -35.71 -73.34
N MET A 28 84.09 -35.94 -73.84
CA MET A 28 85.04 -36.98 -73.36
C MET A 28 86.32 -36.34 -72.77
N VAL A 29 86.76 -36.80 -71.58
CA VAL A 29 88.00 -36.37 -70.89
C VAL A 29 88.69 -37.58 -70.23
N SER A 30 90.04 -37.57 -70.13
CA SER A 30 90.84 -38.62 -69.47
C SER A 30 91.69 -38.07 -68.31
N VAL A 31 91.89 -38.87 -67.25
CA VAL A 31 92.65 -38.51 -66.03
C VAL A 31 93.61 -39.65 -65.66
N TYR A 32 94.89 -39.32 -65.38
CA TYR A 32 95.93 -40.29 -65.00
C TYR A 32 96.04 -40.49 -63.46
N PRO A 33 96.39 -41.70 -62.97
CA PRO A 33 96.41 -42.04 -61.55
C PRO A 33 97.63 -41.49 -60.77
N SER A 34 97.45 -41.22 -59.46
CA SER A 34 98.42 -40.58 -58.56
C SER A 34 99.46 -41.54 -57.96
N GLU A 35 100.74 -41.14 -57.97
CA GLU A 35 101.87 -41.92 -57.44
C GLU A 35 101.81 -42.15 -55.92
N ARG A 36 101.24 -41.22 -55.14
CA ARG A 36 101.18 -41.33 -53.67
C ARG A 36 100.26 -42.45 -53.17
N GLN A 37 99.18 -42.73 -53.89
CA GLN A 37 98.23 -43.78 -53.50
C GLN A 37 98.75 -45.18 -53.83
N ARG A 38 99.74 -45.30 -54.74
CA ARG A 38 100.37 -46.57 -55.10
C ARG A 38 101.15 -47.18 -53.92
N LEU A 39 101.71 -46.36 -53.02
CA LEU A 39 102.48 -46.82 -51.86
C LEU A 39 101.64 -47.53 -50.78
N ASN A 40 100.32 -47.33 -50.76
CA ASN A 40 99.41 -47.91 -49.77
C ASN A 40 98.74 -49.22 -50.25
N TYR A 41 99.25 -49.82 -51.32
CA TYR A 41 98.71 -51.06 -51.89
C TYR A 41 99.16 -52.29 -51.09
N ILE A 42 98.20 -53.12 -50.67
CA ILE A 42 98.44 -54.39 -49.97
C ILE A 42 97.52 -55.46 -50.56
N GLN A 43 98.09 -56.58 -50.99
CA GLN A 43 97.37 -57.71 -51.59
C GLN A 43 96.65 -58.54 -50.51
N ARG A 44 95.36 -58.88 -50.71
CA ARG A 44 94.56 -59.72 -49.78
C ARG A 44 93.70 -60.75 -50.53
N ASP A 45 93.77 -62.01 -50.10
CA ASP A 45 93.04 -63.20 -50.57
C ASP A 45 92.19 -63.81 -49.45
N PRO A 46 90.97 -64.35 -49.70
CA PRO A 46 89.90 -63.78 -50.51
C PRO A 46 89.15 -62.70 -49.70
N ALA A 47 88.82 -61.58 -50.34
CA ALA A 47 87.88 -60.62 -49.78
C ALA A 47 86.93 -60.16 -50.88
N VAL A 48 85.68 -60.61 -50.80
CA VAL A 48 84.57 -60.05 -51.57
C VAL A 48 84.44 -58.59 -51.15
N ARG A 49 84.87 -57.66 -52.00
CA ARG A 49 84.68 -56.23 -51.82
C ARG A 49 83.77 -55.70 -52.91
N ALA A 50 82.55 -55.35 -52.53
CA ALA A 50 81.61 -54.70 -53.42
C ALA A 50 82.02 -53.23 -53.60
N THR A 51 82.33 -52.84 -54.83
CA THR A 51 82.48 -51.44 -55.24
C THR A 51 81.12 -50.92 -55.66
N GLN A 52 80.64 -49.84 -55.03
CA GLN A 52 79.38 -49.21 -55.39
C GLN A 52 79.64 -48.01 -56.32
N LEU A 53 79.33 -48.20 -57.60
CA LEU A 53 79.15 -47.11 -58.56
C LEU A 53 77.72 -46.59 -58.35
N SER A 54 77.53 -45.47 -57.65
CA SER A 54 76.22 -44.84 -57.53
C SER A 54 76.12 -43.65 -58.48
N GLU A 55 75.06 -43.58 -59.26
CA GLU A 55 74.71 -42.39 -60.03
C GLU A 55 74.48 -41.21 -59.07
N GLN A 56 75.00 -40.03 -59.42
CA GLN A 56 74.86 -38.83 -58.60
C GLN A 56 73.45 -38.26 -58.80
N MET A 57 72.59 -38.47 -57.82
CA MET A 57 71.19 -38.03 -57.89
C MET A 57 71.05 -36.60 -57.37
N ALA A 58 70.29 -35.76 -58.08
CA ALA A 58 69.79 -34.48 -57.58
C ALA A 58 68.30 -34.61 -57.27
N LEU A 59 67.88 -34.20 -56.07
CA LEU A 59 66.48 -34.21 -55.66
C LEU A 59 65.87 -32.81 -55.85
N SER A 60 64.85 -32.73 -56.70
CA SER A 60 63.98 -31.56 -56.81
C SER A 60 62.60 -31.93 -56.29
N ILE A 61 62.16 -31.31 -55.20
CA ILE A 61 60.83 -31.53 -54.64
C ILE A 61 59.87 -30.54 -55.30
N VAL A 62 58.83 -31.06 -55.95
CA VAL A 62 57.71 -30.29 -56.49
C VAL A 62 56.46 -30.76 -55.77
N GLU A 63 55.92 -29.94 -54.89
CA GLU A 63 54.57 -30.13 -54.34
C GLU A 63 53.56 -29.44 -55.25
N THR A 64 52.70 -30.22 -55.90
CA THR A 64 51.49 -29.71 -56.55
C THR A 64 50.31 -29.95 -55.63
N GLU A 65 49.60 -28.90 -55.24
CA GLU A 65 48.33 -29.05 -54.52
C GLU A 65 47.27 -29.68 -55.43
N ASN A 66 46.53 -30.67 -54.93
CA ASN A 66 45.40 -31.23 -55.66
C ASN A 66 44.26 -30.20 -55.70
N VAL A 67 44.02 -29.59 -56.86
CA VAL A 67 42.85 -28.73 -57.07
C VAL A 67 41.62 -29.62 -57.25
N THR A 68 40.72 -29.63 -56.27
CA THR A 68 39.43 -30.30 -56.41
C THR A 68 38.49 -29.44 -57.25
N HIS A 69 38.09 -29.94 -58.42
CA HIS A 69 37.03 -29.32 -59.22
C HIS A 69 35.67 -29.88 -58.81
N VAL A 70 34.70 -29.02 -58.53
CA VAL A 70 33.32 -29.41 -58.23
C VAL A 70 32.44 -29.06 -59.41
N HIS A 71 31.79 -30.08 -59.98
CA HIS A 71 30.79 -29.90 -61.03
C HIS A 71 29.44 -29.58 -60.38
N HIS A 72 28.93 -28.37 -60.57
CA HIS A 72 27.60 -27.99 -60.11
C HIS A 72 26.60 -28.13 -61.26
N GLY A 73 25.52 -28.87 -61.02
CA GLY A 73 24.33 -28.88 -61.87
C GLY A 73 23.12 -28.42 -61.05
N MET A 74 22.23 -27.62 -61.63
CA MET A 74 20.95 -27.25 -61.02
C MET A 74 19.88 -28.26 -61.43
N TYR A 75 19.22 -28.89 -60.45
CA TYR A 75 17.99 -29.63 -60.65
C TYR A 75 16.81 -28.72 -60.32
N HIS A 76 16.05 -28.30 -61.32
CA HIS A 76 14.74 -27.70 -61.11
C HIS A 76 13.70 -28.81 -60.99
N TYR A 77 13.00 -28.88 -59.85
CA TYR A 77 11.81 -29.70 -59.68
C TYR A 77 10.60 -28.77 -59.63
N GLU A 78 9.91 -28.61 -60.75
CA GLU A 78 8.61 -27.96 -60.81
C GLU A 78 7.58 -28.97 -61.34
N GLY A 79 6.68 -29.43 -60.45
CA GLY A 79 5.55 -30.28 -60.81
C GLY A 79 5.76 -31.79 -60.64
N GLY A 80 4.64 -32.49 -60.41
CA GLY A 80 4.55 -33.95 -60.25
C GLY A 80 3.93 -34.66 -61.46
N TRP A 81 4.11 -34.10 -62.66
CA TRP A 81 3.56 -34.69 -63.89
C TRP A 81 4.31 -35.99 -64.27
N PRO A 82 3.62 -36.98 -64.87
CA PRO A 82 4.26 -38.17 -65.44
C PRO A 82 5.41 -37.82 -66.39
N ARG A 83 6.47 -38.64 -66.41
CA ARG A 83 7.74 -38.39 -67.14
C ARG A 83 7.58 -38.14 -68.64
N ASP A 84 6.51 -38.66 -69.24
CA ASP A 84 6.29 -38.64 -70.69
C ASP A 84 5.43 -37.46 -71.16
N LEU A 85 5.00 -36.58 -70.24
CA LEU A 85 4.17 -35.42 -70.56
C LEU A 85 5.00 -34.14 -70.58
N ASN A 86 4.90 -33.41 -71.68
CA ASN A 86 5.53 -32.09 -71.75
C ASN A 86 4.69 -31.07 -70.97
N ILE A 87 5.24 -30.57 -69.86
CA ILE A 87 4.57 -29.62 -68.96
C ILE A 87 4.37 -28.25 -69.64
N LEU A 88 5.26 -27.89 -70.57
CA LEU A 88 5.20 -26.61 -71.30
C LEU A 88 4.12 -26.60 -72.39
N ASP A 89 3.51 -27.75 -72.68
CA ASP A 89 2.41 -27.88 -73.63
C ASP A 89 1.08 -27.93 -72.86
N GLU A 90 0.39 -26.79 -72.81
CA GLU A 90 -0.90 -26.66 -72.11
C GLU A 90 -1.94 -27.66 -72.64
N GLU A 91 -1.94 -27.97 -73.94
CA GLU A 91 -2.87 -28.94 -74.49
C GLU A 91 -2.63 -30.34 -73.93
N GLN A 92 -1.37 -30.74 -73.75
CA GLN A 92 -1.03 -32.04 -73.18
C GLN A 92 -1.42 -32.15 -71.70
N THR A 93 -1.20 -31.09 -70.90
CA THR A 93 -1.60 -31.11 -69.48
C THR A 93 -3.12 -31.13 -69.29
N VAL A 94 -3.88 -30.43 -70.15
CA VAL A 94 -5.35 -30.45 -70.13
C VAL A 94 -5.90 -31.79 -70.62
N ARG A 95 -5.31 -32.37 -71.69
CA ARG A 95 -5.68 -33.71 -72.16
C ARG A 95 -5.40 -34.77 -71.09
N HIS A 96 -4.30 -34.66 -70.36
CA HIS A 96 -4.00 -35.59 -69.27
C HIS A 96 -5.00 -35.46 -68.11
N ARG A 97 -5.32 -34.24 -67.66
CA ARG A 97 -6.36 -34.01 -66.64
C ARG A 97 -7.71 -34.59 -67.06
N LYS A 98 -8.16 -34.30 -68.29
CA LYS A 98 -9.40 -34.87 -68.84
C LYS A 98 -9.36 -36.38 -68.96
N LYS A 99 -8.19 -36.99 -69.19
CA LYS A 99 -8.03 -38.44 -69.24
C LYS A 99 -8.22 -39.05 -67.84
N VAL A 100 -7.67 -38.42 -66.80
CA VAL A 100 -7.83 -38.85 -65.40
C VAL A 100 -9.28 -38.64 -64.93
N GLU A 101 -9.89 -37.50 -65.24
CA GLU A 101 -11.30 -37.21 -64.89
C GLU A 101 -12.32 -38.12 -65.59
N ARG A 102 -11.95 -38.70 -66.74
CA ARG A 102 -12.78 -39.66 -67.49
C ARG A 102 -12.67 -41.09 -66.98
N ASP A 103 -11.76 -41.36 -66.04
CA ASP A 103 -11.68 -42.68 -65.42
C ASP A 103 -12.92 -42.89 -64.54
N ASP A 104 -13.65 -43.98 -64.76
CA ASP A 104 -14.89 -44.29 -64.03
C ASP A 104 -14.63 -44.35 -62.51
N SER A 105 -13.42 -44.72 -62.10
CA SER A 105 -13.02 -44.78 -60.70
C SER A 105 -12.83 -43.39 -60.06
N TRP A 106 -12.46 -42.37 -60.84
CA TRP A 106 -12.20 -41.02 -60.34
C TRP A 106 -13.47 -40.38 -59.77
N GLY A 107 -14.58 -40.45 -60.51
CA GLY A 107 -15.86 -39.90 -60.07
C GLY A 107 -16.38 -40.53 -58.78
N VAL A 108 -16.26 -41.86 -58.65
CA VAL A 108 -16.68 -42.60 -57.44
C VAL A 108 -15.81 -42.23 -56.24
N GLN A 109 -14.49 -42.15 -56.39
CA GLN A 109 -13.59 -41.79 -55.29
C GLN A 109 -13.78 -40.33 -54.85
N VAL A 110 -13.94 -39.41 -55.79
CA VAL A 110 -14.17 -37.99 -55.48
C VAL A 110 -15.50 -37.80 -54.76
N THR A 111 -16.56 -38.46 -55.21
CA THR A 111 -17.88 -38.37 -54.56
C THR A 111 -17.87 -38.96 -53.15
N ASP A 112 -17.19 -40.08 -52.93
CA ASP A 112 -17.03 -40.68 -51.60
C ASP A 112 -16.24 -39.77 -50.63
N MET A 113 -15.14 -39.16 -51.11
CA MET A 113 -14.40 -38.16 -50.36
C MET A 113 -15.23 -36.89 -50.08
N MET A 114 -16.04 -36.45 -51.04
CA MET A 114 -16.95 -35.32 -50.86
C MET A 114 -17.98 -35.60 -49.76
N CYS A 115 -18.62 -36.77 -49.76
CA CYS A 115 -19.55 -37.16 -48.70
C CYS A 115 -18.88 -37.12 -47.32
N SER A 116 -17.66 -37.67 -47.22
CA SER A 116 -16.88 -37.66 -45.98
C SER A 116 -16.50 -36.23 -45.54
N MET A 117 -16.09 -35.37 -46.49
CA MET A 117 -15.71 -33.99 -46.21
C MET A 117 -16.92 -33.12 -45.81
N ILE A 118 -18.07 -33.32 -46.45
CA ILE A 118 -19.33 -32.64 -46.08
C ILE A 118 -19.69 -32.97 -44.65
N HIS A 119 -19.61 -34.24 -44.25
CA HIS A 119 -19.89 -34.65 -42.88
C HIS A 119 -18.98 -33.93 -41.85
N VAL A 120 -17.68 -33.84 -42.13
CA VAL A 120 -16.72 -33.12 -41.26
C VAL A 120 -17.00 -31.62 -41.23
N ALA A 121 -17.39 -31.02 -42.36
CA ALA A 121 -17.74 -29.61 -42.43
C ALA A 121 -19.02 -29.29 -41.65
N GLU A 122 -20.05 -30.13 -41.78
CA GLU A 122 -21.29 -30.02 -41.00
C GLU A 122 -21.03 -30.18 -39.50
N GLN A 123 -20.15 -31.12 -39.11
CA GLN A 123 -19.75 -31.32 -37.72
C GLN A 123 -19.03 -30.10 -37.14
N ASN A 124 -18.10 -29.49 -37.88
CA ASN A 124 -17.39 -28.27 -37.45
C ASN A 124 -18.33 -27.06 -37.36
N ASN A 125 -19.37 -26.99 -38.21
CA ASN A 125 -20.38 -25.94 -38.18
C ASN A 125 -21.42 -26.15 -37.07
N ALA A 126 -21.62 -27.37 -36.59
CA ALA A 126 -22.60 -27.67 -35.55
C ALA A 126 -22.27 -26.95 -34.24
N ILE A 127 -21.00 -26.98 -33.82
CA ILE A 127 -20.50 -26.31 -32.62
C ILE A 127 -19.05 -25.88 -32.84
N ASN A 128 -18.75 -24.61 -32.61
CA ASN A 128 -17.38 -24.11 -32.61
C ASN A 128 -16.66 -24.53 -31.32
N ILE A 129 -15.94 -25.66 -31.35
CA ILE A 129 -15.16 -26.16 -30.21
C ILE A 129 -13.96 -25.29 -29.83
N PHE A 130 -13.62 -24.30 -30.67
CA PHE A 130 -12.53 -23.35 -30.44
C PHE A 130 -13.02 -21.98 -29.96
N GLU A 131 -14.30 -21.84 -29.63
CA GLU A 131 -14.84 -20.61 -29.05
C GLU A 131 -14.43 -20.49 -27.58
N ASP A 132 -13.57 -19.52 -27.28
CA ASP A 132 -13.21 -19.15 -25.92
C ASP A 132 -14.30 -18.25 -25.32
N PHE A 133 -15.24 -18.86 -24.60
CA PHE A 133 -16.25 -18.11 -23.86
C PHE A 133 -15.59 -17.22 -22.80
N PHE A 134 -16.00 -15.95 -22.76
CA PHE A 134 -15.56 -14.96 -21.77
C PHE A 134 -14.11 -14.47 -21.88
N GLY A 135 -13.40 -14.74 -22.99
CA GLY A 135 -12.06 -14.20 -23.24
C GLY A 135 -12.01 -12.66 -23.19
N ASP A 136 -13.11 -12.00 -23.56
CA ASP A 136 -13.23 -10.54 -23.59
C ASP A 136 -13.63 -9.92 -22.23
N LEU A 137 -14.00 -10.75 -21.25
CA LEU A 137 -14.38 -10.24 -19.93
C LEU A 137 -13.13 -9.82 -19.16
N GLN A 138 -13.08 -8.56 -18.74
CA GLN A 138 -12.03 -8.08 -17.86
C GLN A 138 -12.03 -8.88 -16.55
N PRO A 139 -10.86 -9.31 -16.03
CA PRO A 139 -10.75 -10.06 -14.76
C PRO A 139 -11.36 -9.33 -13.55
N GLU A 140 -11.53 -8.01 -13.65
CA GLU A 140 -12.00 -7.12 -12.60
C GLU A 140 -13.53 -7.06 -12.49
N LEU A 141 -14.27 -7.50 -13.52
CA LEU A 141 -15.73 -7.33 -13.61
C LEU A 141 -16.48 -7.98 -12.43
N GLY A 142 -15.93 -9.05 -11.85
CA GLY A 142 -16.49 -9.75 -10.69
C GLY A 142 -15.97 -9.29 -9.33
N GLN A 143 -14.89 -8.50 -9.25
CA GLN A 143 -14.25 -8.16 -7.98
C GLN A 143 -15.16 -7.34 -7.06
N HIS A 144 -16.04 -6.52 -7.64
CA HIS A 144 -16.98 -5.69 -6.89
C HIS A 144 -18.22 -6.46 -6.39
N LEU A 145 -18.52 -7.64 -6.94
CA LEU A 145 -19.72 -8.40 -6.59
C LEU A 145 -19.60 -9.16 -5.25
N ALA A 146 -18.39 -9.47 -4.82
CA ALA A 146 -18.11 -10.25 -3.61
C ALA A 146 -17.10 -9.56 -2.68
N GLN A 147 -17.24 -8.24 -2.52
CA GLN A 147 -16.39 -7.49 -1.59
C GLN A 147 -16.63 -7.95 -0.15
N ARG A 148 -15.55 -8.35 0.52
CA ARG A 148 -15.61 -8.78 1.92
C ARG A 148 -15.46 -7.57 2.84
N PHE A 149 -16.31 -7.49 3.85
CA PHE A 149 -16.23 -6.50 4.91
C PHE A 149 -15.45 -7.08 6.08
N VAL A 150 -14.12 -7.11 5.96
CA VAL A 150 -13.24 -7.68 6.97
C VAL A 150 -12.22 -6.64 7.43
N ALA A 151 -11.84 -6.72 8.70
CA ALA A 151 -10.78 -5.91 9.27
C ALA A 151 -9.86 -6.84 10.09
N ARG A 152 -8.55 -6.75 9.87
CA ARG A 152 -7.55 -7.68 10.42
C ARG A 152 -6.60 -6.96 11.36
N VAL A 153 -6.38 -7.51 12.55
CA VAL A 153 -5.38 -7.00 13.48
C VAL A 153 -3.99 -7.24 12.89
N VAL A 154 -3.19 -6.19 12.77
CA VAL A 154 -1.82 -6.26 12.24
C VAL A 154 -0.82 -6.23 13.38
N ASN A 155 -0.92 -5.24 14.27
CA ASN A 155 0.01 -5.05 15.37
C ASN A 155 -0.74 -4.77 16.68
N VAL A 156 -0.15 -5.20 17.79
CA VAL A 156 -0.61 -4.95 19.15
C VAL A 156 0.52 -4.28 19.93
N PHE A 157 0.21 -3.19 20.63
CA PHE A 157 1.14 -2.39 21.41
C PHE A 157 0.72 -2.45 22.86
N HIS A 158 1.63 -2.83 23.74
CA HIS A 158 1.35 -3.03 25.16
C HIS A 158 1.82 -1.83 25.99
N ASP A 159 1.14 -1.56 27.11
CA ASP A 159 1.66 -0.64 28.11
C ASP A 159 2.94 -1.21 28.74
N LEU A 160 3.89 -0.35 29.04
CA LEU A 160 5.22 -0.72 29.56
C LEU A 160 5.23 -0.96 31.08
N TRP A 161 4.06 -0.88 31.71
CA TRP A 161 3.89 -0.94 33.15
C TRP A 161 3.07 -2.15 33.55
N TRP A 162 3.41 -2.75 34.69
CA TRP A 162 2.67 -3.83 35.31
C TRP A 162 2.15 -3.42 36.69
N PRO A 163 0.84 -3.60 36.99
CA PRO A 163 -0.22 -3.95 36.05
C PRO A 163 -0.44 -2.86 34.98
N PRO A 164 -0.95 -3.21 33.79
CA PRO A 164 -1.11 -2.25 32.70
C PRO A 164 -2.11 -1.16 33.05
N ARG A 165 -1.78 0.07 32.68
CA ARG A 165 -2.61 1.25 32.95
C ARG A 165 -3.72 1.35 31.92
N GLN A 166 -4.81 2.01 32.31
CA GLN A 166 -5.94 2.21 31.42
C GLN A 166 -5.61 3.26 30.38
N MET A 167 -5.75 2.90 29.11
CA MET A 167 -5.66 3.86 28.01
C MET A 167 -6.93 4.70 27.93
N ASN A 168 -6.75 5.99 27.63
CA ASN A 168 -7.87 6.91 27.45
C ASN A 168 -7.95 7.43 26.02
N VAL A 169 -6.84 7.84 25.42
CA VAL A 169 -6.80 8.41 24.06
C VAL A 169 -5.86 7.62 23.17
N VAL A 170 -6.29 7.41 21.93
CA VAL A 170 -5.39 7.09 20.82
C VAL A 170 -5.55 8.16 19.74
N ASP A 171 -4.45 8.73 19.28
CA ASP A 171 -4.46 9.83 18.31
C ASP A 171 -3.37 9.64 17.27
N TRP A 172 -3.68 9.84 16.00
CA TRP A 172 -2.71 9.70 14.91
C TRP A 172 -1.94 10.99 14.71
N MET A 173 -0.67 10.90 14.31
CA MET A 173 0.07 12.09 13.88
C MET A 173 -0.57 12.63 12.57
N PRO A 174 -0.93 13.92 12.48
CA PRO A 174 -1.66 14.49 11.35
C PRO A 174 -1.00 14.31 9.97
N ASN A 175 0.32 14.52 9.88
CA ASN A 175 1.13 14.44 8.67
C ASN A 175 2.03 13.20 8.65
N ASN A 176 2.20 12.52 9.79
CA ASN A 176 3.00 11.29 9.88
C ASN A 176 2.14 10.05 10.08
N GLU A 177 1.78 9.47 8.96
CA GLU A 177 1.04 8.23 8.85
C GLU A 177 1.64 6.99 9.54
N LYS A 178 2.93 7.01 9.90
CA LYS A 178 3.61 5.88 10.55
C LYS A 178 3.54 5.92 12.07
N GLN A 179 3.04 7.00 12.66
CA GLN A 179 3.13 7.23 14.09
C GLN A 179 1.78 7.56 14.71
N PHE A 180 1.59 7.07 15.94
CA PHE A 180 0.41 7.40 16.73
C PHE A 180 0.80 7.57 18.19
N MET A 181 0.02 8.38 18.90
CA MET A 181 0.14 8.59 20.33
C MET A 181 -0.86 7.70 21.07
N ALA A 182 -0.38 7.04 22.12
CA ALA A 182 -1.20 6.27 23.06
C ALA A 182 -1.09 6.91 24.44
N GLN A 183 -2.21 7.44 24.94
CA GLN A 183 -2.26 8.13 26.23
C GLN A 183 -2.87 7.26 27.32
N PHE A 184 -2.06 6.99 28.35
CA PHE A 184 -2.42 6.21 29.52
C PHE A 184 -2.75 7.11 30.70
N SER A 185 -3.69 6.67 31.53
CA SER A 185 -4.02 7.36 32.78
C SER A 185 -3.74 6.46 33.97
N ASN A 186 -2.92 6.96 34.90
CA ASN A 186 -2.62 6.25 36.13
C ASN A 186 -3.51 6.71 37.29
N HIS A 187 -4.73 6.19 37.36
CA HIS A 187 -5.60 6.42 38.50
C HIS A 187 -5.38 5.37 39.60
N TYR A 188 -4.42 5.63 40.50
CA TYR A 188 -4.09 4.75 41.62
C TYR A 188 -5.34 4.32 42.45
N ARG A 189 -6.29 5.24 42.68
CA ARG A 189 -7.53 4.97 43.43
C ARG A 189 -8.55 4.07 42.71
N VAL A 190 -8.42 3.84 41.41
CA VAL A 190 -9.33 3.00 40.60
C VAL A 190 -8.73 1.60 40.37
N ARG A 191 -7.50 1.35 40.83
CA ARG A 191 -6.90 0.03 40.77
C ARG A 191 -7.63 -0.89 41.74
N ALA A 192 -8.30 -1.91 41.20
CA ALA A 192 -8.94 -2.95 42.00
C ALA A 192 -7.95 -3.66 42.95
N THR A 193 -6.64 -3.60 42.67
CA THR A 193 -5.62 -4.45 43.30
C THR A 193 -4.68 -3.73 44.27
N GLY A 194 -4.70 -2.40 44.37
CA GLY A 194 -3.77 -1.64 45.23
C GLY A 194 -2.26 -1.84 44.92
N GLN A 195 -1.95 -2.52 43.82
CA GLN A 195 -0.58 -2.90 43.45
C GLN A 195 0.22 -1.69 42.96
N GLN A 196 1.47 -1.61 43.41
CA GLN A 196 2.45 -0.65 42.92
C GLN A 196 2.75 -0.92 41.44
N LEU A 197 2.99 0.15 40.69
CA LEU A 197 3.49 0.04 39.34
C LEU A 197 4.93 -0.45 39.34
N VAL A 198 5.19 -1.49 38.57
CA VAL A 198 6.54 -1.95 38.27
C VAL A 198 6.72 -1.83 36.76
N PRO A 199 7.79 -1.18 36.28
CA PRO A 199 8.10 -1.22 34.85
C PRO A 199 8.36 -2.67 34.44
N SER A 200 7.90 -3.09 33.27
CA SER A 200 8.26 -4.42 32.75
C SER A 200 9.78 -4.51 32.58
N ASP A 201 10.42 -5.55 33.13
CA ASP A 201 11.88 -5.71 33.14
C ASP A 201 12.55 -5.55 31.75
N ASP A 202 13.81 -5.09 31.78
CA ASP A 202 14.82 -5.00 30.70
C ASP A 202 14.80 -3.80 29.72
N MET A 203 13.88 -2.86 29.87
CA MET A 203 13.95 -1.55 29.21
C MET A 203 14.19 -0.48 30.28
N ALA A 204 15.42 0.03 30.38
CA ALA A 204 15.78 1.15 31.26
C ALA A 204 14.82 2.34 31.05
N TRP A 205 13.75 2.37 31.83
CA TRP A 205 12.69 3.35 31.69
C TRP A 205 13.00 4.53 32.59
N ASN A 206 13.19 5.70 31.97
CA ASN A 206 13.52 6.96 32.65
C ASN A 206 12.30 7.85 32.94
N GLY A 207 11.08 7.37 32.67
CA GLY A 207 9.85 8.15 32.86
C GLY A 207 9.07 7.75 34.12
N GLY A 208 8.33 8.68 34.68
CA GLY A 208 7.44 8.47 35.82
C GLY A 208 6.14 7.72 35.48
N ASP A 209 5.41 7.42 36.53
CA ASP A 209 4.19 6.60 36.54
C ASP A 209 3.04 7.15 35.67
N ASN A 210 3.06 8.43 35.34
CA ASN A 210 2.02 9.12 34.57
C ASN A 210 2.39 9.27 33.09
N GLY A 211 3.50 8.68 32.65
CA GLY A 211 3.99 8.87 31.30
C GLY A 211 3.15 8.19 30.21
N PHE A 212 3.25 8.71 29.00
CA PHE A 212 2.55 8.18 27.82
C PHE A 212 3.43 8.31 26.57
N TYR A 213 3.04 7.67 25.46
CA TYR A 213 4.00 7.29 24.42
C TYR A 213 3.56 7.65 23.01
N VAL A 214 4.55 7.88 22.14
CA VAL A 214 4.38 7.82 20.69
C VAL A 214 5.01 6.52 20.19
N TRP A 215 4.24 5.77 19.41
CA TRP A 215 4.67 4.52 18.80
C TRP A 215 4.83 4.69 17.30
N GLU A 216 5.76 3.93 16.74
CA GLU A 216 5.82 3.71 15.30
C GLU A 216 5.06 2.44 14.97
N VAL A 217 4.17 2.49 13.98
CA VAL A 217 3.28 1.37 13.61
C VAL A 217 4.06 0.09 13.29
N ASN A 218 5.28 0.21 12.74
CA ASN A 218 6.11 -0.92 12.36
C ASN A 218 6.91 -1.53 13.51
N ASN A 219 7.00 -0.85 14.66
CA ASN A 219 7.80 -1.29 15.81
C ASN A 219 6.93 -1.36 17.08
N PRO A 220 6.31 -2.51 17.38
CA PRO A 220 5.47 -2.69 18.56
C PRO A 220 6.23 -2.89 19.87
N VAL A 221 7.56 -3.05 19.82
CA VAL A 221 8.36 -3.44 20.98
C VAL A 221 8.75 -2.24 21.83
N LYS A 222 9.09 -1.11 21.21
CA LYS A 222 9.60 0.07 21.92
C LYS A 222 8.95 1.35 21.40
N PRO A 223 8.51 2.26 22.29
CA PRO A 223 8.00 3.55 21.87
C PRO A 223 9.13 4.41 21.30
N LEU A 224 8.78 5.25 20.33
CA LEU A 224 9.70 6.19 19.71
C LEU A 224 9.99 7.38 20.64
N LEU A 225 8.93 7.94 21.24
CA LEU A 225 8.99 9.08 22.15
C LEU A 225 8.21 8.81 23.42
N HIS A 226 8.60 9.49 24.49
CA HIS A 226 7.92 9.42 25.77
C HIS A 226 7.65 10.79 26.35
N TYR A 227 6.47 10.95 26.93
CA TYR A 227 6.09 12.12 27.69
C TYR A 227 5.82 11.72 29.12
N ASP A 228 6.08 12.62 30.05
CA ASP A 228 5.82 12.42 31.46
C ASP A 228 5.18 13.64 32.09
N CYS A 229 4.57 13.46 33.26
CA CYS A 229 3.94 14.51 34.03
C CYS A 229 3.95 14.18 35.53
N ASN A 230 4.17 15.18 36.36
CA ASN A 230 4.08 15.02 37.82
C ASN A 230 2.63 14.71 38.28
N GLU A 231 1.63 15.01 37.44
CA GLU A 231 0.22 14.79 37.72
C GLU A 231 -0.39 13.80 36.72
N VAL A 232 -1.48 13.15 37.11
CA VAL A 232 -2.15 12.16 36.25
C VAL A 232 -2.76 12.87 35.05
N VAL A 233 -2.31 12.51 33.85
CA VAL A 233 -2.85 13.02 32.58
C VAL A 233 -4.20 12.35 32.31
N SER A 234 -5.24 13.14 32.12
CA SER A 234 -6.60 12.65 31.86
C SER A 234 -6.91 12.51 30.37
N ARG A 235 -6.44 13.47 29.56
CA ARG A 235 -6.57 13.52 28.10
C ARG A 235 -5.38 14.26 27.51
N ALA A 236 -4.85 13.81 26.37
CA ALA A 236 -3.88 14.55 25.56
C ALA A 236 -4.29 14.52 24.09
N LYS A 237 -4.00 15.58 23.32
CA LYS A 237 -4.20 15.65 21.87
C LYS A 237 -3.10 16.44 21.18
N ILE A 238 -2.64 15.91 20.04
CA ILE A 238 -1.68 16.59 19.17
C ILE A 238 -2.41 17.73 18.45
N CYS A 239 -1.73 18.84 18.19
CA CYS A 239 -2.30 19.92 17.40
C CYS A 239 -2.40 19.49 15.92
N PRO A 240 -3.60 19.48 15.33
CA PRO A 240 -3.80 19.02 13.94
C PRO A 240 -3.08 19.84 12.87
N LYS A 241 -2.77 21.12 13.16
CA LYS A 241 -2.16 22.05 12.20
C LYS A 241 -0.66 22.28 12.43
N ASP A 242 -0.22 22.27 13.68
CA ASP A 242 1.18 22.43 14.05
C ASP A 242 1.61 21.24 14.90
N GLU A 243 2.19 20.24 14.25
CA GLU A 243 2.55 18.99 14.90
C GLU A 243 3.59 19.15 16.00
N ASN A 244 4.28 20.28 16.12
CA ASN A 244 5.26 20.50 17.18
C ASN A 244 4.62 20.60 18.57
N HIS A 245 3.31 20.81 18.63
CA HIS A 245 2.61 21.13 19.86
C HIS A 245 1.62 20.05 20.26
N LEU A 246 1.78 19.59 21.50
CA LEU A 246 0.94 18.62 22.16
C LEU A 246 0.35 19.27 23.42
N ALA A 247 -0.97 19.21 23.57
CA ALA A 247 -1.64 19.71 24.75
C ALA A 247 -2.30 18.57 25.52
N GLY A 248 -2.36 18.70 26.83
CA GLY A 248 -3.00 17.73 27.70
C GLY A 248 -3.62 18.39 28.92
N GLY A 249 -4.67 17.75 29.42
CA GLY A 249 -5.31 18.08 30.67
C GLY A 249 -4.95 17.05 31.74
N THR A 250 -4.82 17.51 32.96
CA THR A 250 -4.59 16.66 34.13
C THR A 250 -5.89 16.38 34.87
N TRP A 251 -5.84 15.40 35.77
CA TRP A 251 -6.93 15.10 36.69
C TRP A 251 -7.21 16.21 37.70
N LEU A 252 -6.20 17.01 38.06
CA LEU A 252 -6.36 18.17 38.96
C LEU A 252 -6.81 19.45 38.23
N GLY A 253 -7.08 19.35 36.92
CA GLY A 253 -7.62 20.47 36.15
C GLY A 253 -6.57 21.42 35.57
N LYS A 254 -5.27 21.11 35.73
CA LYS A 254 -4.18 21.86 35.08
C LYS A 254 -4.05 21.50 33.61
N VAL A 255 -3.70 22.49 32.81
CA VAL A 255 -3.39 22.36 31.39
C VAL A 255 -1.88 22.33 31.22
N CYS A 256 -1.41 21.40 30.42
CA CYS A 256 -0.01 21.14 30.16
C CYS A 256 0.27 21.15 28.66
N ILE A 257 1.45 21.63 28.27
CA ILE A 257 1.92 21.69 26.89
C ILE A 257 3.27 20.98 26.78
N TRP A 258 3.42 20.11 25.80
CA TRP A 258 4.65 19.40 25.44
C TRP A 258 5.07 19.75 24.02
N ASN A 259 6.33 19.48 23.71
CA ASN A 259 6.81 19.41 22.32
C ASN A 259 6.60 17.99 21.81
N THR A 260 5.88 17.81 20.72
CA THR A 260 5.57 16.49 20.15
C THR A 260 6.81 15.71 19.66
N PHE A 261 7.91 16.40 19.37
CA PHE A 261 9.15 15.74 18.97
C PHE A 261 10.21 15.72 20.09
N GLY A 262 9.87 16.25 21.27
CA GLY A 262 10.71 16.24 22.46
C GLY A 262 10.19 15.26 23.50
N SER A 263 11.05 14.37 24.00
CA SER A 263 10.67 13.50 25.11
C SER A 263 10.83 14.20 26.47
N GLY A 264 10.00 13.84 27.45
CA GLY A 264 10.12 14.27 28.85
C GLY A 264 8.91 15.00 29.43
N LEU A 265 9.17 15.87 30.41
CA LEU A 265 8.17 16.65 31.16
C LEU A 265 7.52 17.76 30.31
N PRO A 266 6.35 18.28 30.72
CA PRO A 266 5.71 19.39 30.00
C PRO A 266 6.61 20.62 29.96
N LEU A 267 6.67 21.26 28.79
CA LEU A 267 7.35 22.54 28.60
C LEU A 267 6.71 23.64 29.46
N ARG A 268 5.39 23.60 29.57
CA ARG A 268 4.59 24.60 30.29
C ARG A 268 3.40 23.93 30.97
N MET A 269 3.03 24.46 32.12
CA MET A 269 1.88 24.02 32.89
C MET A 269 1.23 25.24 33.54
N CYS A 270 -0.09 25.32 33.52
CA CYS A 270 -0.79 26.43 34.16
C CYS A 270 -0.72 26.33 35.70
N PRO A 271 -0.77 27.48 36.40
CA PRO A 271 -0.78 27.50 37.86
C PRO A 271 -2.14 26.99 38.42
N LEU A 272 -2.13 26.50 39.65
CA LEU A 272 -3.32 25.84 40.24
C LEU A 272 -4.50 26.81 40.43
N GLU A 273 -4.23 28.09 40.62
CA GLU A 273 -5.23 29.14 40.83
C GLU A 273 -6.12 29.33 39.59
N THR A 274 -5.54 29.16 38.40
CA THR A 274 -6.21 29.34 37.10
C THR A 274 -6.63 28.02 36.46
N ALA A 275 -6.24 26.88 37.03
CA ALA A 275 -6.69 25.55 36.64
C ALA A 275 -8.22 25.38 36.77
N HIS A 276 -8.74 24.31 36.16
CA HIS A 276 -10.09 23.82 36.46
C HIS A 276 -10.15 23.25 37.88
N ARG A 277 -11.36 23.16 38.46
CA ARG A 277 -11.52 22.60 39.82
C ARG A 277 -11.61 21.08 39.84
N GLU A 278 -11.89 20.48 38.68
CA GLU A 278 -12.00 19.04 38.50
C GLU A 278 -11.20 18.58 37.26
N SER A 279 -11.24 17.27 37.00
CA SER A 279 -10.57 16.64 35.87
C SER A 279 -11.04 17.24 34.54
N ILE A 280 -10.06 17.62 33.72
CA ILE A 280 -10.30 17.95 32.31
C ILE A 280 -10.69 16.66 31.57
N LYS A 281 -11.89 16.61 31.00
CA LYS A 281 -12.39 15.46 30.20
C LYS A 281 -12.38 15.74 28.71
N ALA A 282 -12.41 17.01 28.34
CA ALA A 282 -12.47 17.45 26.97
C ALA A 282 -11.33 18.42 26.67
N LEU A 283 -10.69 18.23 25.53
CA LEU A 283 -9.64 19.11 25.02
C LEU A 283 -9.76 19.17 23.50
N CYS A 284 -9.71 20.38 22.95
CA CYS A 284 -9.82 20.59 21.51
C CYS A 284 -9.01 21.80 21.06
N TRP A 285 -8.21 21.63 20.01
CA TRP A 285 -7.47 22.71 19.36
C TRP A 285 -8.39 23.55 18.50
N VAL A 286 -8.10 24.85 18.41
CA VAL A 286 -8.97 25.79 17.69
C VAL A 286 -8.18 26.49 16.59
N HIS A 287 -8.86 26.78 15.49
CA HIS A 287 -8.26 27.58 14.44
C HIS A 287 -8.10 29.04 14.89
N SER A 288 -6.85 29.48 14.97
CA SER A 288 -6.46 30.87 15.16
C SER A 288 -5.39 31.22 14.14
N LYS A 289 -5.14 32.52 13.89
CA LYS A 289 -4.10 32.93 12.93
C LYS A 289 -2.71 32.35 13.26
N SER A 290 -2.44 32.13 14.55
CA SER A 290 -1.19 31.56 15.06
C SER A 290 -1.27 30.08 15.40
N ASN A 291 -2.45 29.43 15.32
CA ASN A 291 -2.69 28.04 15.74
C ASN A 291 -2.22 27.70 17.17
N THR A 292 -2.28 28.67 18.09
CA THR A 292 -1.77 28.55 19.47
C THR A 292 -2.88 28.41 20.51
N GLU A 293 -4.13 28.37 20.10
CA GLU A 293 -5.27 28.43 21.01
C GLU A 293 -5.97 27.07 21.14
N LEU A 294 -6.42 26.76 22.36
CA LEU A 294 -7.12 25.51 22.67
C LEU A 294 -8.24 25.71 23.70
N TYR A 295 -9.32 24.96 23.56
CA TYR A 295 -10.37 24.85 24.56
C TYR A 295 -10.15 23.64 25.46
N THR A 296 -10.34 23.83 26.75
CA THR A 296 -10.43 22.75 27.74
C THR A 296 -11.79 22.78 28.44
N GLY A 297 -12.32 21.59 28.68
CA GLY A 297 -13.59 21.38 29.36
C GLY A 297 -13.43 20.40 30.52
N SER A 298 -14.04 20.74 31.65
CA SER A 298 -13.95 19.99 32.89
C SER A 298 -15.32 19.58 33.42
N LEU A 299 -15.32 18.56 34.27
CA LEU A 299 -16.52 18.10 34.99
C LEU A 299 -17.11 19.16 35.92
N ASP A 300 -16.32 20.16 36.32
CA ASP A 300 -16.77 21.33 37.11
C ASP A 300 -17.68 22.32 36.33
N GLY A 301 -18.07 21.95 35.10
CA GLY A 301 -18.92 22.70 34.18
C GLY A 301 -18.28 23.91 33.53
N SER A 302 -16.98 24.14 33.75
CA SER A 302 -16.26 25.26 33.13
C SER A 302 -15.56 24.85 31.82
N ILE A 303 -15.63 25.77 30.86
CA ILE A 303 -14.93 25.75 29.58
C ILE A 303 -13.95 26.90 29.60
N LYS A 304 -12.68 26.62 29.32
CA LYS A 304 -11.62 27.64 29.29
C LYS A 304 -10.94 27.67 27.94
N LEU A 305 -10.73 28.87 27.40
CA LEU A 305 -9.88 29.12 26.24
C LEU A 305 -8.48 29.50 26.72
N TRP A 306 -7.47 28.84 26.20
CA TRP A 306 -6.06 29.10 26.54
C TRP A 306 -5.29 29.50 25.29
N ASP A 307 -4.31 30.39 25.43
CA ASP A 307 -3.22 30.57 24.46
C ASP A 307 -1.99 29.85 24.99
N MET A 308 -1.44 28.90 24.25
CA MET A 308 -0.26 28.15 24.67
C MET A 308 0.99 29.03 24.87
N ARG A 309 1.01 30.24 24.30
CA ARG A 309 2.08 31.21 24.49
C ARG A 309 2.11 31.79 25.90
N ASP A 310 0.97 31.87 26.57
CA ASP A 310 0.83 32.30 27.96
C ASP A 310 -0.25 31.47 28.70
N LEU A 311 0.21 30.53 29.53
CA LEU A 311 -0.67 29.68 30.35
C LEU A 311 -0.90 30.24 31.75
N MET A 312 -0.50 31.47 32.04
CA MET A 312 -0.71 32.04 33.37
C MET A 312 -2.19 32.26 33.67
N MET A 313 -2.97 32.69 32.67
CA MET A 313 -4.41 32.89 32.77
C MET A 313 -5.15 32.44 31.50
N PRO A 314 -6.39 31.92 31.63
CA PRO A 314 -7.21 31.64 30.46
C PRO A 314 -7.65 32.95 29.79
N VAL A 315 -7.73 32.93 28.47
CA VAL A 315 -8.24 34.03 27.65
C VAL A 315 -9.74 34.25 27.88
N LEU A 316 -10.48 33.15 28.06
CA LEU A 316 -11.91 33.14 28.34
C LEU A 316 -12.24 32.02 29.32
N GLU A 317 -13.15 32.28 30.26
CA GLU A 317 -13.79 31.26 31.11
C GLU A 317 -15.31 31.38 30.93
N LEU A 318 -15.97 30.27 30.63
CA LEU A 318 -17.40 30.16 30.37
C LEU A 318 -17.96 28.97 31.16
N LEU A 319 -19.18 29.07 31.67
CA LEU A 319 -19.91 27.94 32.28
C LEU A 319 -20.91 27.34 31.30
N LEU A 320 -20.96 26.01 31.23
CA LEU A 320 -21.86 25.26 30.37
C LEU A 320 -23.27 25.17 30.98
N GLU A 321 -24.01 26.26 30.94
CA GLU A 321 -25.37 26.34 31.46
C GLU A 321 -26.40 26.24 30.32
N PRO A 322 -27.48 25.43 30.45
CA PRO A 322 -28.57 25.37 29.46
C PRO A 322 -29.21 26.72 29.15
N VAL A 323 -29.30 27.57 30.18
CA VAL A 323 -29.79 28.95 30.08
C VAL A 323 -28.67 29.85 30.58
N PRO A 324 -27.82 30.38 29.68
CA PRO A 324 -26.67 31.18 30.06
C PRO A 324 -27.12 32.50 30.68
N GLN A 325 -26.65 32.81 31.88
CA GLN A 325 -26.85 34.13 32.49
C GLN A 325 -25.83 35.14 31.91
N GLU A 326 -26.20 36.42 31.84
CA GLU A 326 -25.28 37.48 31.36
C GLU A 326 -24.02 37.58 32.22
N ARG A 327 -24.14 37.33 33.53
CA ARG A 327 -23.04 37.31 34.48
C ARG A 327 -22.91 35.93 35.09
N GLN A 328 -21.97 35.16 34.56
CA GLN A 328 -21.60 33.87 35.14
C GLN A 328 -20.60 34.08 36.29
N LYS A 329 -21.06 33.90 37.53
CA LYS A 329 -20.16 33.94 38.69
C LYS A 329 -19.61 32.55 38.96
N ARG A 330 -18.30 32.48 39.25
CA ARG A 330 -17.58 31.23 39.61
C ARG A 330 -18.19 30.50 40.83
N GLN A 331 -19.00 31.17 41.65
CA GLN A 331 -19.64 30.63 42.84
C GLN A 331 -21.05 30.06 42.58
N GLU A 332 -21.70 30.42 41.47
CA GLU A 332 -23.11 30.09 41.18
C GLU A 332 -23.23 28.92 40.18
N ARG A 333 -22.32 27.94 40.22
CA ARG A 333 -22.21 26.84 39.23
C ARG A 333 -23.26 25.71 39.34
N HIS A 334 -24.26 25.86 40.19
CA HIS A 334 -25.26 24.83 40.48
C HIS A 334 -26.05 24.34 39.26
N ASN A 335 -26.19 25.17 38.22
CA ASN A 335 -26.90 24.83 36.98
C ASN A 335 -25.96 24.47 35.82
N ALA A 336 -24.65 24.49 36.03
CA ALA A 336 -23.69 24.19 34.97
C ALA A 336 -23.56 22.67 34.81
N HIS A 337 -23.67 22.19 33.57
CA HIS A 337 -23.44 20.79 33.25
C HIS A 337 -21.94 20.51 33.11
N GLY A 338 -21.48 19.34 33.55
CA GLY A 338 -20.09 18.91 33.37
C GLY A 338 -19.76 18.72 31.89
N VAL A 339 -18.56 19.14 31.48
CA VAL A 339 -18.11 19.02 30.09
C VAL A 339 -17.43 17.67 29.89
N MET A 340 -17.95 16.86 28.96
CA MET A 340 -17.43 15.52 28.66
C MET A 340 -16.65 15.48 27.35
N VAL A 341 -17.12 16.19 26.32
CA VAL A 341 -16.56 16.17 24.97
C VAL A 341 -16.55 17.58 24.40
N LEU A 342 -15.48 17.93 23.70
CA LEU A 342 -15.37 19.16 22.91
C LEU A 342 -14.89 18.78 21.52
N GLU A 343 -15.59 19.29 20.51
CA GLU A 343 -15.29 19.00 19.13
C GLU A 343 -15.43 20.27 18.29
N PHE A 344 -14.36 20.55 17.53
CA PHE A 344 -14.20 21.73 16.70
C PHE A 344 -13.64 21.31 15.35
N GLU A 345 -14.29 21.78 14.30
CA GLU A 345 -13.95 21.45 12.92
C GLU A 345 -13.35 22.67 12.23
N TYR A 346 -12.15 22.51 11.67
CA TYR A 346 -11.37 23.63 11.11
C TYR A 346 -12.04 24.28 9.89
N THR A 347 -12.85 23.53 9.13
CA THR A 347 -13.58 24.04 7.98
C THR A 347 -14.76 24.95 8.37
N ILE A 348 -15.26 24.85 9.61
CA ILE A 348 -16.32 25.71 10.17
C ILE A 348 -15.77 26.42 11.44
N PRO A 349 -14.82 27.36 11.29
CA PRO A 349 -13.99 27.84 12.40
C PRO A 349 -14.75 28.72 13.42
N VAL A 350 -16.04 28.93 13.21
CA VAL A 350 -16.89 29.76 14.06
C VAL A 350 -17.68 28.91 15.05
N ARG A 351 -17.95 27.63 14.72
CA ARG A 351 -18.83 26.77 15.53
C ARG A 351 -18.05 25.66 16.23
N PHE A 352 -18.40 25.40 17.47
CA PHE A 352 -17.92 24.25 18.23
C PHE A 352 -19.09 23.51 18.85
N ILE A 353 -18.89 22.23 19.15
CA ILE A 353 -19.91 21.39 19.79
C ILE A 353 -19.36 20.87 21.11
N ILE A 354 -20.23 20.83 22.11
CA ILE A 354 -19.91 20.37 23.45
C ILE A 354 -20.89 19.28 23.85
N GLY A 355 -20.38 18.15 24.32
CA GLY A 355 -21.19 17.10 24.94
C GLY A 355 -21.12 17.21 26.46
N SER A 356 -22.27 17.20 27.12
CA SER A 356 -22.35 17.25 28.58
C SER A 356 -22.47 15.87 29.24
N ASP A 357 -22.20 15.84 30.54
CA ASP A 357 -22.42 14.71 31.44
C ASP A 357 -23.91 14.36 31.65
N MET A 358 -24.78 15.35 31.47
CA MET A 358 -26.25 15.19 31.54
C MET A 358 -26.91 14.76 30.23
N GLY A 359 -26.15 14.46 29.16
CA GLY A 359 -26.73 13.96 27.91
C GLY A 359 -27.15 15.04 26.90
N CYS A 360 -26.77 16.29 27.15
CA CYS A 360 -27.05 17.42 26.25
C CYS A 360 -25.89 17.66 25.27
N VAL A 361 -26.23 18.05 24.05
CA VAL A 361 -25.28 18.63 23.10
C VAL A 361 -25.50 20.14 23.04
N PHE A 362 -24.45 20.91 23.26
CA PHE A 362 -24.47 22.37 23.14
C PHE A 362 -23.77 22.79 21.85
N VAL A 363 -24.36 23.76 21.16
CA VAL A 363 -23.79 24.40 19.96
C VAL A 363 -23.23 25.75 20.36
N GLY A 364 -21.92 25.90 20.21
CA GLY A 364 -21.18 27.09 20.57
C GLY A 364 -20.80 27.94 19.35
N ASN A 365 -20.72 29.27 19.55
CA ASN A 365 -20.21 30.25 18.60
C ASN A 365 -18.99 30.97 19.19
N ARG A 366 -17.82 30.73 18.60
CA ARG A 366 -16.55 31.30 19.05
C ARG A 366 -16.51 32.83 18.96
N LYS A 367 -17.29 33.45 18.07
CA LYS A 367 -17.31 34.91 17.88
C LYS A 367 -18.25 35.63 18.85
N GLY A 368 -19.03 34.90 19.65
CA GLY A 368 -19.88 35.50 20.67
C GLY A 368 -19.06 36.21 21.74
N MET A 369 -19.51 37.38 22.18
CA MET A 369 -18.82 38.15 23.23
C MET A 369 -19.46 37.92 24.59
N THR A 370 -20.74 37.55 24.62
CA THR A 370 -21.48 37.24 25.85
C THR A 370 -21.73 35.73 25.97
N PRO A 371 -21.94 35.18 27.19
CA PRO A 371 -22.27 33.77 27.36
C PRO A 371 -23.45 33.29 26.49
N GLN A 372 -24.50 34.12 26.35
CA GLN A 372 -25.68 33.82 25.53
C GLN A 372 -25.37 33.80 24.03
N GLU A 373 -24.49 34.69 23.56
CA GLU A 373 -24.04 34.66 22.16
C GLU A 373 -23.07 33.51 21.88
N THR A 374 -22.29 33.10 22.89
CA THR A 374 -21.35 31.98 22.76
C THR A 374 -22.03 30.62 22.82
N LEU A 375 -23.10 30.44 23.60
CA LEU A 375 -23.87 29.19 23.70
C LEU A 375 -25.23 29.37 23.01
N LEU A 376 -25.29 29.05 21.73
CA LEU A 376 -26.44 29.34 20.88
C LEU A 376 -27.66 28.47 21.16
N ALA A 377 -27.42 27.18 21.41
CA ALA A 377 -28.47 26.18 21.59
C ALA A 377 -27.98 24.98 22.39
N HIS A 378 -28.91 24.26 23.01
CA HIS A 378 -28.67 22.97 23.64
C HIS A 378 -29.77 21.97 23.27
N TYR A 379 -29.40 20.70 23.09
CA TYR A 379 -30.30 19.64 22.66
C TYR A 379 -30.11 18.39 23.53
N GLN A 380 -31.19 17.90 24.14
CA GLN A 380 -31.15 16.67 24.95
C GLN A 380 -31.17 15.43 24.05
N LEU A 381 -30.03 14.76 23.87
CA LEU A 381 -29.94 13.57 23.02
C LEU A 381 -29.88 12.26 23.81
N PHE A 382 -29.24 12.26 24.98
CA PHE A 382 -29.01 11.06 25.79
C PHE A 382 -29.65 11.22 27.18
N ALA A 383 -29.82 10.14 27.93
CA ALA A 383 -30.33 10.21 29.30
C ALA A 383 -29.19 10.34 30.32
N GLY A 384 -27.98 9.93 29.95
CA GLY A 384 -26.76 10.09 30.72
C GLY A 384 -25.62 10.64 29.85
N PRO A 385 -24.36 10.47 30.29
CA PRO A 385 -23.25 11.25 29.79
C PRO A 385 -22.91 10.93 28.34
N LEU A 386 -22.72 11.99 27.55
CA LEU A 386 -22.06 11.85 26.25
C LEU A 386 -20.61 11.40 26.46
N ARG A 387 -20.18 10.48 25.61
CA ARG A 387 -18.84 9.88 25.66
C ARG A 387 -17.97 10.28 24.47
N GLY A 388 -18.58 10.49 23.31
CA GLY A 388 -17.88 10.93 22.10
C GLY A 388 -18.81 11.68 21.16
N ILE A 389 -18.26 12.68 20.47
CA ILE A 389 -18.87 13.42 19.37
C ILE A 389 -17.81 13.48 18.28
N HIS A 390 -18.14 12.99 17.09
CA HIS A 390 -17.23 12.91 15.97
C HIS A 390 -17.95 13.35 14.69
N ARG A 391 -17.52 14.45 14.08
CA ARG A 391 -18.06 14.93 12.80
C ARG A 391 -17.69 14.00 11.66
N ASN A 392 -18.59 13.90 10.68
CA ASN A 392 -18.30 13.20 9.43
C ASN A 392 -17.33 14.06 8.59
N PRO A 393 -16.14 13.55 8.21
CA PRO A 393 -15.13 14.31 7.46
C PRO A 393 -15.62 14.86 6.12
N PHE A 394 -16.62 14.22 5.50
CA PHE A 394 -17.17 14.61 4.21
C PHE A 394 -18.41 15.50 4.35
N PHE A 395 -19.15 15.35 5.45
CA PHE A 395 -20.41 16.05 5.74
C PHE A 395 -20.36 16.62 7.16
N VAL A 396 -19.56 17.67 7.35
CA VAL A 396 -19.20 18.24 8.65
C VAL A 396 -20.36 18.75 9.51
N LYS A 397 -21.55 18.94 8.94
CA LYS A 397 -22.77 19.28 9.69
C LYS A 397 -23.39 18.07 10.40
N ASN A 398 -23.06 16.87 9.94
CA ASN A 398 -23.50 15.60 10.52
C ASN A 398 -22.40 15.07 11.44
N PHE A 399 -22.78 14.58 12.61
CA PHE A 399 -21.85 13.96 13.56
C PHE A 399 -22.45 12.74 14.21
N LEU A 400 -21.54 11.85 14.64
CA LEU A 400 -21.84 10.69 15.46
C LEU A 400 -21.71 11.11 16.92
N ALA A 401 -22.79 10.99 17.68
CA ALA A 401 -22.81 11.12 19.12
C ALA A 401 -22.95 9.75 19.78
N THR A 402 -22.12 9.46 20.77
CA THR A 402 -22.15 8.22 21.54
C THR A 402 -22.38 8.53 23.01
N GLY A 403 -23.23 7.76 23.65
CA GLY A 403 -23.62 7.99 25.04
C GLY A 403 -24.55 6.89 25.54
N ASP A 404 -24.52 6.65 26.85
CA ASP A 404 -25.28 5.58 27.47
C ASP A 404 -25.05 4.22 26.77
N TRP A 405 -26.10 3.67 26.18
CA TRP A 405 -26.17 2.37 25.51
C TRP A 405 -26.67 2.59 24.08
N ARG A 406 -26.43 3.81 23.56
CA ARG A 406 -26.96 4.33 22.31
C ARG A 406 -25.84 5.01 21.50
N ALA A 407 -25.98 4.98 20.18
CA ALA A 407 -25.23 5.84 19.28
C ALA A 407 -26.21 6.50 18.31
N ARG A 408 -26.01 7.78 18.02
CA ARG A 408 -26.89 8.57 17.16
C ARG A 408 -26.07 9.28 16.11
N VAL A 409 -26.51 9.23 14.87
CA VAL A 409 -26.06 10.19 13.85
C VAL A 409 -27.05 11.34 13.85
N TRP A 410 -26.57 12.54 14.12
CA TRP A 410 -27.38 13.75 14.22
C TRP A 410 -26.77 14.87 13.40
N SER A 411 -27.58 15.84 12.99
CA SER A 411 -27.17 16.99 12.21
C SER A 411 -27.44 18.27 12.96
N GLU A 412 -26.48 19.18 12.89
CA GLU A 412 -26.57 20.52 13.47
C GLU A 412 -27.74 21.35 12.91
N GLU A 413 -28.28 20.99 11.74
CA GLU A 413 -29.42 21.68 11.11
C GLU A 413 -30.78 21.16 11.61
N ALA A 414 -30.84 19.95 12.17
CA ALA A 414 -32.06 19.36 12.72
C ALA A 414 -32.30 19.82 14.16
N LYS A 415 -32.80 21.05 14.32
CA LYS A 415 -33.08 21.65 15.64
C LYS A 415 -34.03 20.79 16.50
N ASP A 416 -35.10 20.25 15.89
CA ASP A 416 -36.10 19.40 16.58
C ASP A 416 -36.35 18.07 15.85
N GLY A 417 -35.51 17.75 14.87
CA GLY A 417 -35.66 16.56 14.02
C GLY A 417 -35.15 15.28 14.70
N PRO A 418 -35.75 14.11 14.37
CA PRO A 418 -35.22 12.83 14.83
C PRO A 418 -33.79 12.61 14.32
N SER A 419 -32.99 11.86 15.09
CA SER A 419 -31.64 11.46 14.64
C SER A 419 -31.71 10.64 13.36
N THR A 420 -30.87 10.97 12.38
CA THR A 420 -30.68 10.26 11.09
C THR A 420 -30.53 8.74 11.28
N MET A 421 -29.83 8.34 12.33
CA MET A 421 -29.68 6.94 12.71
C MET A 421 -29.72 6.81 14.22
N TYR A 422 -30.36 5.75 14.69
CA TYR A 422 -30.48 5.42 16.10
C TYR A 422 -30.06 3.97 16.33
N ILE A 423 -28.94 3.78 17.03
CA ILE A 423 -28.39 2.49 17.41
C ILE A 423 -28.63 2.30 18.91
N ARG A 424 -29.08 1.12 19.32
CA ARG A 424 -29.19 0.72 20.72
C ARG A 424 -28.48 -0.62 20.93
N LYS A 425 -27.54 -0.64 21.88
CA LYS A 425 -26.83 -1.85 22.31
C LYS A 425 -27.28 -2.27 23.71
N LYS A 426 -26.99 -3.52 24.07
CA LYS A 426 -27.16 -4.03 25.45
C LYS A 426 -26.08 -3.49 26.38
N THR A 427 -24.92 -3.19 25.82
CA THR A 427 -23.71 -2.70 26.48
C THR A 427 -23.57 -1.19 26.26
N GLN A 428 -22.86 -0.51 27.15
CA GLN A 428 -22.63 0.92 27.01
C GLN A 428 -21.69 1.23 25.84
N VAL A 429 -22.07 2.18 24.98
CA VAL A 429 -21.25 2.66 23.87
C VAL A 429 -20.34 3.76 24.41
N VAL A 430 -19.03 3.60 24.24
CA VAL A 430 -18.01 4.44 24.89
C VAL A 430 -17.35 5.39 23.91
N CYS A 431 -17.17 4.99 22.66
CA CYS A 431 -16.47 5.78 21.66
C CYS A 431 -17.00 5.45 20.27
N GLY A 432 -16.63 6.29 19.30
CA GLY A 432 -16.86 6.02 17.89
C GLY A 432 -16.00 6.92 17.03
N ALA A 433 -15.89 6.62 15.74
CA ALA A 433 -15.15 7.45 14.80
C ALA A 433 -15.71 7.27 13.39
N TRP A 434 -15.65 8.33 12.58
CA TRP A 434 -15.96 8.24 11.15
C TRP A 434 -14.74 7.83 10.36
N SER A 435 -14.96 7.03 9.31
CA SER A 435 -13.91 6.76 8.33
C SER A 435 -13.60 8.03 7.55
N SER A 436 -12.32 8.32 7.37
CA SER A 436 -11.83 9.37 6.48
C SER A 436 -11.68 8.90 5.04
N GLY A 437 -11.74 7.59 4.77
CA GLY A 437 -11.66 7.01 3.42
C GLY A 437 -13.03 6.81 2.77
N ARG A 438 -14.08 6.53 3.57
CA ARG A 438 -15.43 6.22 3.08
C ARG A 438 -16.51 6.97 3.85
N CYS A 439 -17.30 7.79 3.14
CA CYS A 439 -18.20 8.78 3.75
C CYS A 439 -19.42 8.20 4.49
N SER A 440 -19.80 6.95 4.20
CA SER A 440 -20.92 6.27 4.85
C SER A 440 -20.50 5.37 6.02
N LEU A 441 -19.20 5.13 6.20
CA LEU A 441 -18.65 4.18 7.16
C LEU A 441 -18.26 4.87 8.47
N PHE A 442 -18.67 4.30 9.59
CA PHE A 442 -18.19 4.68 10.92
C PHE A 442 -18.11 3.46 11.85
N VAL A 443 -17.44 3.62 12.97
CA VAL A 443 -17.30 2.57 13.98
C VAL A 443 -17.82 3.01 15.34
N THR A 444 -18.27 2.05 16.14
CA THR A 444 -18.63 2.26 17.55
C THR A 444 -17.95 1.22 18.42
N GLY A 445 -17.33 1.64 19.53
CA GLY A 445 -16.73 0.77 20.53
C GLY A 445 -17.54 0.74 21.82
N ASP A 446 -17.67 -0.44 22.41
CA ASP A 446 -18.45 -0.64 23.64
C ASP A 446 -17.64 -1.14 24.85
N LYS A 447 -18.28 -1.13 26.02
CA LYS A 447 -17.68 -1.64 27.27
C LYS A 447 -17.46 -3.15 27.31
N ALA A 448 -18.09 -3.93 26.43
CA ALA A 448 -17.87 -5.37 26.37
C ALA A 448 -16.65 -5.74 25.50
N GLY A 449 -16.02 -4.76 24.85
CA GLY A 449 -14.87 -4.97 23.99
C GLY A 449 -15.23 -5.23 22.54
N VAL A 450 -16.45 -4.92 22.13
CA VAL A 450 -16.89 -5.08 20.75
C VAL A 450 -16.75 -3.76 19.99
N VAL A 451 -16.08 -3.80 18.85
CA VAL A 451 -16.08 -2.73 17.84
C VAL A 451 -16.96 -3.15 16.68
N ASP A 452 -17.99 -2.35 16.43
CA ASP A 452 -18.94 -2.54 15.35
C ASP A 452 -18.65 -1.55 14.22
N PHE A 453 -18.60 -2.07 12.99
CA PHE A 453 -18.50 -1.30 11.75
C PHE A 453 -19.89 -1.12 11.14
N TRP A 454 -20.25 0.13 10.89
CA TRP A 454 -21.55 0.53 10.38
C TRP A 454 -21.38 1.24 9.04
N ASP A 455 -22.22 0.89 8.06
CA ASP A 455 -22.31 1.60 6.79
C ASP A 455 -23.75 2.05 6.57
N LEU A 456 -23.96 3.37 6.58
CA LEU A 456 -25.28 3.98 6.45
C LEU A 456 -25.99 3.66 5.14
N LEU A 457 -25.25 3.36 4.07
CA LEU A 457 -25.82 3.06 2.76
C LEU A 457 -26.17 1.57 2.61
N LEU A 458 -25.58 0.69 3.41
CA LEU A 458 -25.83 -0.76 3.35
C LEU A 458 -26.90 -1.17 4.38
N HIS A 459 -26.64 -0.93 5.67
CA HIS A 459 -27.48 -1.40 6.76
C HIS A 459 -27.58 -0.37 7.88
N GLN A 460 -28.80 0.09 8.15
CA GLN A 460 -29.06 1.09 9.19
C GLN A 460 -29.36 0.49 10.57
N ARG A 461 -29.67 -0.81 10.66
CA ARG A 461 -30.11 -1.47 11.90
C ARG A 461 -29.12 -2.47 12.47
N GLN A 462 -28.19 -2.95 11.66
CA GLN A 462 -27.20 -3.93 12.04
C GLN A 462 -25.82 -3.51 11.54
N PRO A 463 -24.75 -3.81 12.29
CA PRO A 463 -23.41 -3.56 11.82
C PRO A 463 -23.08 -4.49 10.65
N VAL A 464 -22.27 -3.99 9.72
CA VAL A 464 -21.77 -4.76 8.57
C VAL A 464 -20.71 -5.77 9.03
N TYR A 465 -19.95 -5.43 10.07
CA TYR A 465 -18.94 -6.29 10.64
C TYR A 465 -18.71 -5.95 12.12
N SER A 466 -18.40 -6.96 12.95
CA SER A 466 -18.14 -6.78 14.38
C SER A 466 -16.95 -7.62 14.81
N ILE A 467 -16.07 -7.04 15.64
CA ILE A 467 -14.89 -7.71 16.23
C ILE A 467 -14.97 -7.58 17.74
N ASN A 468 -14.73 -8.68 18.46
CA ASN A 468 -14.63 -8.68 19.91
C ASN A 468 -13.16 -8.83 20.36
N PHE A 469 -12.67 -7.87 21.14
CA PHE A 469 -11.31 -7.80 21.65
C PHE A 469 -11.19 -8.32 23.10
N GLY A 470 -12.29 -8.70 23.75
CA GLY A 470 -12.31 -9.28 25.10
C GLY A 470 -12.05 -8.29 26.25
N SER A 471 -11.69 -7.04 25.95
CA SER A 471 -11.48 -5.96 26.92
C SER A 471 -12.23 -4.70 26.49
N ALA A 472 -12.74 -3.92 27.45
CA ALA A 472 -13.56 -2.74 27.18
C ALA A 472 -12.86 -1.74 26.26
N ILE A 473 -13.57 -1.26 25.23
CA ILE A 473 -13.05 -0.24 24.32
C ILE A 473 -13.09 1.12 25.01
N ARG A 474 -12.00 1.89 24.87
CA ARG A 474 -11.83 3.21 25.47
C ARG A 474 -11.87 4.32 24.44
N ASP A 475 -11.21 4.11 23.32
CA ASP A 475 -11.15 5.06 22.21
C ASP A 475 -10.86 4.36 20.88
N VAL A 476 -11.21 5.01 19.78
CA VAL A 476 -10.98 4.51 18.41
C VAL A 476 -10.65 5.67 17.49
N ALA A 477 -9.63 5.51 16.65
CA ALA A 477 -9.21 6.57 15.73
C ALA A 477 -8.81 6.00 14.37
N PHE A 478 -9.44 6.49 13.31
CA PHE A 478 -9.00 6.21 11.95
C PHE A 478 -7.72 6.98 11.64
N ARG A 479 -6.80 6.33 10.95
CA ARG A 479 -5.67 7.02 10.33
C ARG A 479 -6.20 8.00 9.27
N PRO A 480 -5.58 9.18 9.06
CA PRO A 480 -6.08 10.18 8.11
C PRO A 480 -6.40 9.66 6.70
N GLU A 481 -5.64 8.69 6.19
CA GLU A 481 -5.88 8.02 4.90
C GLU A 481 -7.17 7.15 4.87
N GLY A 482 -7.62 6.66 6.03
CA GLY A 482 -8.80 5.80 6.16
C GLY A 482 -8.56 4.31 5.95
N SER A 483 -7.30 3.89 5.77
CA SER A 483 -6.89 2.49 5.52
C SER A 483 -6.77 1.64 6.79
N VAL A 484 -6.50 2.28 7.92
CA VAL A 484 -6.14 1.67 9.20
C VAL A 484 -6.94 2.32 10.33
N LEU A 485 -7.34 1.50 11.31
CA LEU A 485 -8.02 1.90 12.53
C LEU A 485 -7.18 1.53 13.75
N ALA A 486 -6.92 2.49 14.64
CA ALA A 486 -6.35 2.23 15.95
C ALA A 486 -7.46 2.07 16.99
N ILE A 487 -7.33 1.08 17.86
CA ILE A 487 -8.31 0.74 18.89
C ILE A 487 -7.62 0.73 20.24
N ALA A 488 -8.12 1.54 21.17
CA ALA A 488 -7.61 1.62 22.52
C ALA A 488 -8.43 0.76 23.49
N LEU A 489 -7.77 -0.17 24.18
CA LEU A 489 -8.39 -1.08 25.13
C LEU A 489 -8.13 -0.69 26.59
N ALA A 490 -9.05 -1.04 27.48
CA ALA A 490 -8.95 -0.76 28.91
C ALA A 490 -7.84 -1.57 29.63
N ASN A 491 -7.35 -2.64 29.01
CA ASN A 491 -6.26 -3.47 29.54
C ASN A 491 -4.87 -2.91 29.20
N GLY A 492 -4.78 -1.72 28.61
CA GLY A 492 -3.51 -1.08 28.24
C GLY A 492 -3.02 -1.39 26.83
N ASP A 493 -3.71 -2.24 26.07
CA ASP A 493 -3.30 -2.59 24.72
C ASP A 493 -3.87 -1.62 23.68
N THR A 494 -3.04 -1.20 22.72
CA THR A 494 -3.50 -0.59 21.47
C THR A 494 -3.44 -1.61 20.35
N GLN A 495 -4.56 -1.83 19.67
CA GLN A 495 -4.63 -2.71 18.51
C GLN A 495 -4.75 -1.90 17.22
N ILE A 496 -3.87 -2.20 16.26
CA ILE A 496 -3.90 -1.60 14.94
C ILE A 496 -4.55 -2.58 13.96
N VAL A 497 -5.64 -2.14 13.35
CA VAL A 497 -6.48 -2.95 12.48
C VAL A 497 -6.44 -2.41 11.06
N LEU A 498 -6.14 -3.29 10.11
CA LEU A 498 -6.12 -3.01 8.68
C LEU A 498 -7.47 -3.38 8.07
N LEU A 499 -8.10 -2.43 7.38
CA LEU A 499 -9.44 -2.60 6.80
C LEU A 499 -9.38 -3.24 5.42
N ASP A 500 -10.37 -3.98 4.96
CA ASP A 500 -10.38 -4.47 3.57
C ASP A 500 -10.75 -3.34 2.58
N HIS A 501 -10.46 -3.52 1.28
CA HIS A 501 -10.68 -2.50 0.25
C HIS A 501 -12.10 -1.92 0.26
N ALA A 502 -13.10 -2.79 0.48
CA ALA A 502 -14.51 -2.43 0.58
C ALA A 502 -14.79 -1.33 1.63
N MET A 503 -14.04 -1.32 2.73
CA MET A 503 -14.20 -0.35 3.82
C MET A 503 -13.39 0.95 3.61
N ARG A 504 -12.46 0.96 2.65
CA ARG A 504 -11.53 2.07 2.43
C ARG A 504 -11.95 2.99 1.30
N SER A 505 -12.51 2.44 0.22
CA SER A 505 -12.84 3.21 -0.99
C SER A 505 -14.32 3.57 -1.03
N ALA A 506 -14.63 4.86 -1.20
CA ALA A 506 -15.96 5.30 -1.58
C ALA A 506 -16.15 5.17 -3.10
N ASN A 507 -17.27 4.59 -3.55
CA ASN A 507 -17.66 4.64 -4.96
C ASN A 507 -18.12 6.07 -5.33
N THR A 508 -17.96 6.50 -6.58
CA THR A 508 -18.26 7.87 -7.05
C THR A 508 -19.70 8.31 -6.73
N LYS A 509 -20.64 7.36 -6.69
CA LYS A 509 -22.05 7.60 -6.37
C LYS A 509 -22.36 7.66 -4.86
N GLU A 510 -21.49 7.16 -3.99
CA GLU A 510 -21.77 7.10 -2.54
C GLU A 510 -21.89 8.47 -1.93
N LYS A 511 -21.06 9.43 -2.34
CA LYS A 511 -21.13 10.79 -1.82
C LYS A 511 -22.46 11.44 -2.17
N THR A 512 -22.96 11.25 -3.39
CA THR A 512 -24.30 11.74 -3.79
C THR A 512 -25.42 11.04 -3.05
N LEU A 513 -25.33 9.73 -2.82
CA LEU A 513 -26.32 8.99 -2.05
C LEU A 513 -26.32 9.42 -0.57
N MET A 514 -25.16 9.60 0.04
CA MET A 514 -25.03 10.11 1.40
C MET A 514 -25.58 11.53 1.53
N ALA A 515 -25.36 12.39 0.55
CA ALA A 515 -25.98 13.71 0.52
C ALA A 515 -27.51 13.57 0.47
N ALA A 516 -28.05 12.71 -0.40
CA ALA A 516 -29.49 12.48 -0.52
C ALA A 516 -30.10 11.90 0.77
N VAL A 517 -29.42 10.95 1.44
CA VAL A 517 -29.84 10.43 2.75
C VAL A 517 -29.86 11.55 3.77
N SER A 518 -28.84 12.42 3.76
CA SER A 518 -28.82 13.59 4.63
C SER A 518 -30.03 14.49 4.36
N PHE A 519 -30.33 14.83 3.09
CA PHE A 519 -31.44 15.71 2.71
C PHE A 519 -32.83 15.12 2.94
N ALA A 520 -33.07 13.86 2.53
CA ALA A 520 -34.37 13.21 2.65
C ALA A 520 -34.81 13.04 4.11
N LEU A 521 -33.86 12.97 5.04
CA LEU A 521 -34.14 12.90 6.47
C LEU A 521 -34.50 14.27 7.09
N PHE A 522 -34.25 15.38 6.39
CA PHE A 522 -34.72 16.72 6.80
C PHE A 522 -36.06 17.10 6.18
N GLU A 523 -36.41 16.59 5.00
CA GLU A 523 -37.66 16.95 4.29
C GLU A 523 -38.85 16.01 4.58
N SER A 524 -38.63 14.84 5.20
CA SER A 524 -39.70 13.87 5.48
C SER A 524 -40.55 14.18 6.72
N PHE A 525 -40.48 15.39 7.28
CA PHE A 525 -41.31 15.83 8.42
C PHE A 525 -41.71 17.31 8.33
#